data_AF-A0A173ZWM8-F1
#
_entry.id   AF-A0A173ZWM8-F1
#
_cell.length_a   1.000
_cell.length_b   1.000
_cell.length_c   1.000
_cell.angle_alpha   90.00
_cell.angle_beta   90.00
_cell.angle_gamma   90.00
#
_symmetry.space_group_name_H-M   'P 1'
#
loop_
_entity.id
_entity.type
_entity.pdbx_description
1 polymer ?
#
loop_
_entity_poly.entity_id
_entity_poly.type
_entity_poly.pdbx_seq_one_letter_code
_entity_poly.pdbx_strand_id
1 'polypeptide(L)'
;MSAYKDKTQGTWYVSFRYIDWTGKKTQKLKRGFKTKKEALNYEKEFIRKTAADMKMEMNSFIQVYFEDKKNELKENSIRNKQHMMNKHIVPYFGTRKMNEITPAEIMLGKDMVERLVQDDIRMQAELEAKKQKEQMPKKIGDRIQWARERSEEHNAQIKKNKTKYREMEL
;
A
#
# COMPACT_ATOMS: atom_id res chain seq x y z
N MET A 1 -24.34 -23.68 -0.15
CA MET A 1 -25.06 -23.18 1.04
C MET A 1 -25.57 -24.39 1.81
N SER A 2 -25.07 -24.59 3.03
CA SER A 2 -25.45 -25.75 3.85
C SER A 2 -25.70 -25.29 5.28
N ALA A 3 -26.98 -25.23 5.67
CA ALA A 3 -27.38 -25.09 7.06
C ALA A 3 -27.66 -26.48 7.62
N TYR A 4 -27.05 -26.78 8.77
CA TYR A 4 -27.07 -28.09 9.38
C TYR A 4 -27.90 -28.04 10.67
N LYS A 5 -28.61 -29.12 10.98
CA LYS A 5 -29.40 -29.24 12.21
C LYS A 5 -28.56 -29.94 13.27
N ASP A 6 -28.46 -29.34 14.44
CA ASP A 6 -27.91 -29.98 15.63
C ASP A 6 -28.98 -30.93 16.20
N LYS A 7 -28.69 -32.23 16.17
CA LYS A 7 -29.62 -33.28 16.63
C LYS A 7 -29.77 -33.29 18.15
N THR A 8 -28.81 -32.71 18.89
CA THR A 8 -28.78 -32.74 20.35
C THR A 8 -29.60 -31.60 20.98
N GLN A 9 -29.54 -30.41 20.38
CA GLN A 9 -30.21 -29.21 20.92
C GLN A 9 -31.40 -28.73 20.08
N GLY A 10 -31.69 -29.38 18.95
CA GLY A 10 -32.78 -28.98 18.04
C GLY A 10 -32.54 -27.67 17.29
N THR A 11 -31.37 -27.03 17.49
CA THR A 11 -30.97 -25.76 16.87
C THR A 11 -30.30 -25.98 15.51
N TRP A 12 -30.17 -24.92 14.73
CA TRP A 12 -29.49 -24.90 13.44
C TRP A 12 -28.13 -24.21 13.56
N TYR A 13 -27.18 -24.63 12.72
CA TYR A 13 -25.87 -24.01 12.60
C TYR A 13 -25.45 -23.87 11.14
N VAL A 14 -24.56 -22.92 10.88
CA VAL A 14 -23.91 -22.76 9.57
C VAL A 14 -22.40 -22.85 9.74
N SER A 15 -21.78 -23.59 8.82
CA SER A 15 -20.34 -23.55 8.63
C SER A 15 -20.05 -23.22 7.17
N PHE A 16 -19.32 -22.14 6.95
CA PHE A 16 -18.90 -21.73 5.61
C PHE A 16 -17.43 -21.29 5.63
N ARG A 17 -16.77 -21.49 4.50
CA ARG A 17 -15.41 -20.99 4.26
C ARG A 17 -15.51 -19.64 3.57
N TYR A 18 -14.73 -18.66 4.01
CA TYR A 18 -14.59 -17.37 3.36
C TYR A 18 -13.12 -17.00 3.27
N ILE A 19 -12.79 -16.13 2.32
CA ILE A 19 -11.46 -15.54 2.22
C ILE A 19 -11.50 -14.29 3.08
N ASP A 20 -10.65 -14.24 4.09
CA ASP A 20 -10.53 -13.05 4.93
C ASP A 20 -9.88 -11.90 4.15
N TRP A 21 -9.93 -10.68 4.67
CA TRP A 21 -9.31 -9.50 4.04
C TRP A 21 -7.79 -9.67 3.81
N THR A 22 -7.15 -10.60 4.51
CA THR A 22 -5.74 -11.00 4.33
C THR A 22 -5.50 -12.04 3.23
N GLY A 23 -6.55 -12.49 2.53
CA GLY A 23 -6.45 -13.57 1.53
C GLY A 23 -6.41 -14.98 2.12
N LYS A 24 -6.42 -15.13 3.45
CA LYS A 24 -6.42 -16.44 4.11
C LYS A 24 -7.81 -17.10 4.07
N LYS A 25 -7.86 -18.36 3.67
CA LYS A 25 -9.10 -19.18 3.73
C LYS A 25 -9.40 -19.53 5.19
N THR A 26 -10.45 -18.93 5.73
CA THR A 26 -10.87 -19.12 7.12
C THR A 26 -12.27 -19.76 7.16
N GLN A 27 -12.50 -20.64 8.14
CA GLN A 27 -13.80 -21.26 8.36
C GLN A 27 -14.54 -20.51 9.47
N LYS A 28 -15.76 -20.05 9.18
CA LYS A 28 -16.65 -19.48 10.19
C LYS A 28 -17.70 -20.51 10.59
N LEU A 29 -17.91 -20.66 11.88
CA LEU A 29 -18.94 -21.51 12.47
C LEU A 29 -19.81 -20.66 13.38
N LYS A 30 -21.12 -20.63 13.12
CA LYS A 30 -22.09 -20.00 14.03
C LYS A 30 -23.21 -21.01 14.32
N ARG A 31 -23.46 -21.23 15.60
CA ARG A 31 -24.48 -22.16 16.14
C ARG A 31 -25.57 -21.38 16.88
N GLY A 32 -26.71 -22.04 17.13
CA GLY A 32 -27.78 -21.52 18.00
C GLY A 32 -28.95 -20.87 17.26
N PHE A 33 -29.09 -21.06 15.95
CA PHE A 33 -30.25 -20.54 15.22
C PHE A 33 -31.50 -21.38 15.53
N LYS A 34 -32.65 -20.74 15.71
CA LYS A 34 -33.90 -21.46 15.98
C LYS A 34 -34.45 -22.10 14.71
N THR A 35 -34.21 -21.46 13.55
CA THR A 35 -34.72 -21.91 12.26
C THR A 35 -33.60 -22.05 11.22
N LYS A 36 -33.82 -22.94 10.24
CA LYS A 36 -32.95 -23.05 9.05
C LYS A 36 -32.84 -21.73 8.28
N LYS A 37 -33.94 -20.97 8.23
CA LYS A 37 -34.05 -19.70 7.49
C LYS A 37 -33.16 -18.62 8.11
N GLU A 38 -33.17 -18.47 9.44
CA GLU A 38 -32.25 -17.55 10.14
C GLU A 38 -30.78 -17.90 9.87
N ALA A 39 -30.46 -19.19 9.94
CA ALA A 39 -29.10 -19.67 9.71
C ALA A 39 -28.61 -19.27 8.29
N LEU A 40 -29.44 -19.53 7.27
CA LEU A 40 -29.16 -19.13 5.89
C LEU A 40 -29.10 -17.61 5.68
N ASN A 41 -29.95 -16.86 6.38
CA ASN A 41 -29.96 -15.40 6.26
C ASN A 41 -28.69 -14.78 6.86
N TYR A 42 -28.18 -15.33 7.97
CA TYR A 42 -26.90 -14.94 8.56
C TYR A 42 -25.72 -15.14 7.60
N GLU A 43 -25.64 -16.27 6.89
CA GLU A 43 -24.60 -16.51 5.88
C GLU A 43 -24.66 -15.47 4.76
N LYS A 44 -25.87 -15.20 4.23
CA LYS A 44 -26.08 -14.20 3.17
C LYS A 44 -25.73 -12.80 3.62
N GLU A 45 -26.14 -12.40 4.84
CA GLU A 45 -25.82 -11.10 5.40
C GLU A 45 -24.32 -10.95 5.68
N PHE A 46 -23.66 -12.01 6.16
CA PHE A 46 -22.23 -12.01 6.38
C PHE A 46 -21.47 -11.78 5.08
N ILE A 47 -21.77 -12.56 4.04
CA ILE A 47 -21.16 -12.40 2.71
C ILE A 47 -21.46 -11.01 2.14
N ARG A 48 -22.69 -10.50 2.30
CA ARG A 48 -23.06 -9.16 1.83
C ARG A 48 -22.29 -8.07 2.54
N LYS A 49 -22.11 -8.14 3.86
CA LYS A 49 -21.34 -7.16 4.64
C LYS A 49 -19.88 -7.16 4.23
N THR A 50 -19.26 -8.34 4.17
CA THR A 50 -17.85 -8.47 3.75
C THR A 50 -17.65 -8.07 2.28
N ALA A 51 -18.59 -8.39 1.39
CA ALA A 51 -18.53 -7.99 -0.01
C ALA A 51 -18.88 -6.51 -0.22
N ALA A 52 -19.71 -5.90 0.62
CA ALA A 52 -20.04 -4.47 0.53
C ALA A 52 -18.85 -3.61 0.95
N ASP A 53 -18.13 -3.98 2.02
CA ASP A 53 -16.89 -3.32 2.43
C ASP A 53 -15.82 -3.37 1.34
N MET A 54 -15.67 -4.51 0.65
CA MET A 54 -14.59 -4.70 -0.34
C MET A 54 -14.98 -4.32 -1.77
N LYS A 55 -16.22 -3.87 -2.03
CA LYS A 55 -16.66 -3.39 -3.36
C LYS A 55 -16.26 -1.96 -3.67
N MET A 56 -15.78 -1.22 -2.66
CA MET A 56 -15.34 0.15 -2.85
C MET A 56 -14.03 0.23 -3.64
N GLU A 57 -13.85 1.33 -4.35
CA GLU A 57 -12.60 1.64 -5.04
C GLU A 57 -11.50 1.96 -4.02
N MET A 58 -10.26 1.60 -4.34
CA MET A 58 -9.10 1.86 -3.48
C MET A 58 -8.96 3.36 -3.16
N ASN A 59 -9.27 4.25 -4.11
CA ASN A 59 -9.19 5.69 -3.88
C ASN A 59 -10.20 6.18 -2.82
N SER A 60 -11.45 5.69 -2.91
CA SER A 60 -12.46 5.98 -1.90
C SER A 60 -12.10 5.38 -0.53
N PHE A 61 -11.50 4.18 -0.52
CA PHE A 61 -11.03 3.56 0.73
C PHE A 61 -9.94 4.37 1.40
N ILE A 62 -8.95 4.85 0.64
CA ILE A 62 -7.87 5.68 1.15
C ILE A 62 -8.41 6.95 1.81
N GLN A 63 -9.43 7.59 1.22
CA GLN A 63 -10.06 8.78 1.80
C GLN A 63 -10.73 8.47 3.14
N VAL A 64 -11.60 7.46 3.19
CA VAL A 64 -12.31 7.04 4.41
C VAL A 64 -11.33 6.62 5.51
N TYR A 65 -10.26 5.90 5.16
CA TYR A 65 -9.22 5.49 6.10
C TYR A 65 -8.53 6.70 6.76
N PHE A 66 -8.18 7.74 5.99
CA PHE A 66 -7.54 8.92 6.54
C PHE A 66 -8.49 9.84 7.30
N GLU A 67 -9.79 9.82 6.99
CA GLU A 67 -10.81 10.52 7.81
C GLU A 67 -10.93 9.88 9.20
N ASP A 68 -10.98 8.56 9.28
CA ASP A 68 -11.01 7.83 10.55
C ASP A 68 -9.71 8.01 11.35
N LYS A 69 -8.56 7.92 10.67
CA LYS A 69 -7.23 8.06 11.31
C LYS A 69 -6.81 9.49 11.61
N LYS A 70 -7.60 10.50 11.24
CA LYS A 70 -7.28 11.91 11.47
C LYS A 70 -7.11 12.27 12.94
N ASN A 71 -7.83 11.58 13.83
CA ASN A 71 -7.79 11.82 15.28
C ASN A 71 -6.69 11.03 15.99
N GLU A 72 -6.14 9.99 15.37
CA GLU A 72 -5.10 9.13 15.95
C GLU A 72 -3.68 9.52 15.50
N LEU A 73 -3.55 10.07 14.28
CA LEU A 73 -2.25 10.35 13.66
C LEU A 73 -1.97 11.84 13.63
N LYS A 74 -0.69 12.19 13.83
CA LYS A 74 -0.20 13.56 13.59
C LYS A 74 -0.38 13.94 12.12
N GLU A 75 -0.73 15.18 11.86
CA GLU A 75 -0.99 15.71 10.51
C GLU A 75 0.17 15.49 9.53
N ASN A 76 1.42 15.66 9.99
CA ASN A 76 2.60 15.38 9.17
C ASN A 76 2.71 13.91 8.74
N SER A 77 2.33 12.97 9.60
CA SER A 77 2.32 11.54 9.29
C SER A 77 1.20 11.20 8.30
N ILE A 78 0.04 11.82 8.44
CA ILE A 78 -1.09 11.67 7.50
C ILE A 78 -0.67 12.16 6.12
N ARG A 79 -0.11 13.37 6.02
CA ARG A 79 0.34 13.94 4.75
C ARG A 79 1.40 13.09 4.06
N ASN A 80 2.39 12.58 4.80
CA ASN A 80 3.42 11.71 4.23
C ASN A 80 2.82 10.39 3.74
N LYS A 81 1.93 9.76 4.51
CA LYS A 81 1.27 8.51 4.11
C LYS A 81 0.35 8.71 2.90
N GLN A 82 -0.43 9.79 2.88
CA GLN A 82 -1.25 10.18 1.72
C GLN A 82 -0.38 10.41 0.48
N HIS A 83 0.74 11.11 0.61
CA HIS A 83 1.66 11.33 -0.50
C HIS A 83 2.20 10.02 -1.06
N MET A 84 2.65 9.10 -0.19
CA MET A 84 3.15 7.79 -0.62
C MET A 84 2.06 6.95 -1.30
N MET A 85 0.85 6.94 -0.75
CA MET A 85 -0.28 6.20 -1.36
C MET A 85 -0.69 6.82 -2.71
N ASN A 86 -0.74 8.15 -2.82
CA ASN A 86 -1.07 8.84 -4.07
C ASN A 86 0.01 8.67 -5.14
N LYS A 87 1.28 8.56 -4.75
CA LYS A 87 2.40 8.36 -5.67
C LYS A 87 2.51 6.93 -6.17
N HIS A 88 2.24 5.93 -5.32
CA HIS A 88 2.59 4.53 -5.60
C HIS A 88 1.39 3.57 -5.67
N ILE A 89 0.26 3.89 -5.04
CA ILE A 89 -0.90 2.99 -4.96
C ILE A 89 -2.03 3.48 -5.87
N VAL A 90 -2.39 4.76 -5.79
CA VAL A 90 -3.49 5.35 -6.57
C VAL A 90 -3.31 5.22 -8.08
N PRO A 91 -2.11 5.39 -8.68
CA PRO A 91 -1.96 5.30 -10.14
C PRO A 91 -2.29 3.92 -10.71
N TYR A 92 -2.21 2.86 -9.89
CA TYR A 92 -2.36 1.48 -10.33
C TYR A 92 -3.65 0.82 -9.83
N PHE A 93 -4.02 1.11 -8.59
CA PHE A 93 -5.15 0.48 -7.91
C PHE A 93 -6.30 1.46 -7.65
N GLY A 94 -6.12 2.77 -7.88
CA GLY A 94 -7.06 3.81 -7.44
C GLY A 94 -8.51 3.58 -7.87
N THR A 95 -8.74 3.25 -9.14
CA THR A 95 -10.09 2.98 -9.70
C THR A 95 -10.51 1.52 -9.59
N ARG A 96 -9.63 0.64 -9.11
CA ARG A 96 -9.95 -0.78 -8.94
C ARG A 96 -10.65 -1.01 -7.62
N LYS A 97 -11.58 -1.95 -7.63
CA LYS A 97 -12.27 -2.38 -6.43
C LYS A 97 -11.37 -3.26 -5.58
N MET A 98 -11.45 -3.09 -4.27
CA MET A 98 -10.59 -3.80 -3.32
C MET A 98 -10.72 -5.33 -3.41
N ASN A 99 -11.91 -5.83 -3.75
CA ASN A 99 -12.18 -7.27 -3.93
C ASN A 99 -11.62 -7.86 -5.23
N GLU A 100 -11.20 -7.04 -6.19
CA GLU A 100 -10.70 -7.46 -7.50
C GLU A 100 -9.16 -7.46 -7.55
N ILE A 101 -8.50 -6.88 -6.55
CA ILE A 101 -7.03 -6.83 -6.47
C ILE A 101 -6.49 -8.21 -6.10
N THR A 102 -5.78 -8.85 -7.02
CA THR A 102 -5.16 -10.15 -6.80
C THR A 102 -3.71 -10.02 -6.28
N PRO A 103 -3.18 -11.01 -5.55
CA PRO A 103 -1.79 -11.01 -5.10
C PRO A 103 -0.76 -10.86 -6.24
N ALA A 104 -1.07 -11.44 -7.42
CA ALA A 104 -0.23 -11.30 -8.62
C ALA A 104 -0.15 -9.84 -9.10
N GLU A 105 -1.26 -9.10 -9.02
CA GLU A 105 -1.30 -7.69 -9.42
C GLU A 105 -0.59 -6.80 -8.40
N ILE A 106 -0.65 -7.13 -7.11
CA ILE A 106 0.16 -6.46 -6.07
C ILE A 106 1.65 -6.61 -6.37
N MET A 107 2.08 -7.81 -6.76
CA MET A 107 3.47 -8.08 -7.12
C MET A 107 3.88 -7.32 -8.39
N LEU A 108 3.02 -7.31 -9.42
CA LEU A 108 3.23 -6.53 -10.64
C LEU A 108 3.29 -5.02 -10.35
N GLY A 109 2.45 -4.52 -9.44
CA GLY A 109 2.49 -3.17 -8.92
C GLY A 109 3.81 -2.84 -8.22
N LYS A 110 4.32 -3.75 -7.38
CA LYS A 110 5.62 -3.60 -6.71
C LYS A 110 6.76 -3.49 -7.73
N ASP A 111 6.81 -4.39 -8.71
CA ASP A 111 7.85 -4.39 -9.75
C ASP A 111 7.80 -3.13 -10.64
N MET A 112 6.60 -2.57 -10.85
CA MET A 112 6.44 -1.29 -11.55
C MET A 112 6.90 -0.10 -10.71
N VAL A 113 6.55 -0.07 -9.42
CA VAL A 113 7.02 0.98 -8.50
C VAL A 113 8.54 0.96 -8.39
N GLU A 114 9.13 -0.23 -8.28
CA GLU A 114 10.58 -0.39 -8.22
C GLU A 114 11.25 0.09 -9.51
N ARG A 115 10.69 -0.23 -10.68
CA ARG A 115 11.17 0.33 -11.97
C ARG A 115 11.09 1.85 -12.03
N LEU A 116 9.96 2.45 -11.64
CA LEU A 116 9.81 3.92 -11.65
C LEU A 116 10.78 4.62 -10.70
N VAL A 117 11.07 4.02 -9.54
CA VAL A 117 12.07 4.56 -8.62
C VAL A 117 13.46 4.51 -9.27
N GLN A 118 13.80 3.43 -9.96
CA GLN A 118 15.07 3.34 -10.69
C GLN A 118 15.15 4.31 -11.87
N ASP A 119 14.05 4.50 -12.61
CA ASP A 119 13.98 5.46 -13.71
C ASP A 119 14.13 6.90 -13.21
N ASP A 120 13.52 7.26 -12.07
CA ASP A 120 13.69 8.58 -11.45
C ASP A 120 15.14 8.80 -10.97
N ILE A 121 15.75 7.80 -10.29
CA ILE A 121 17.17 7.85 -9.90
C ILE A 121 18.06 8.06 -11.13
N ARG A 122 17.78 7.33 -12.21
CA ARG A 122 18.53 7.46 -13.47
C ARG A 122 18.35 8.85 -14.10
N MET A 123 17.12 9.36 -14.16
CA MET A 123 16.85 10.70 -14.69
C MET A 123 17.56 11.78 -13.87
N GLN A 124 17.56 11.68 -12.53
CA GLN A 124 18.29 12.61 -11.67
C GLN A 124 19.81 12.54 -11.94
N ALA A 125 20.37 11.34 -12.04
CA ALA A 125 21.78 11.15 -12.35
C ALA A 125 22.14 11.74 -13.74
N GLU A 126 21.29 11.56 -14.75
CA GLU A 126 21.48 12.15 -16.08
C GLU A 126 21.38 13.69 -16.05
N LEU A 127 20.45 14.25 -15.28
CA LEU A 127 20.28 15.68 -15.11
C LEU A 127 21.47 16.31 -14.37
N GLU A 128 21.96 15.65 -13.32
CA GLU A 128 23.16 16.04 -12.59
C GLU A 128 24.40 15.95 -13.47
N ALA A 129 24.55 14.88 -14.27
CA ALA A 129 25.64 14.74 -15.23
C ALA A 129 25.61 15.82 -16.33
N LYS A 130 24.42 16.21 -16.80
CA LYS A 130 24.25 17.34 -17.73
C LYS A 130 24.66 18.66 -17.07
N LYS A 131 24.14 18.95 -15.88
CA LYS A 131 24.51 20.15 -15.10
C LYS A 131 26.01 20.20 -14.80
N GLN A 132 26.63 19.04 -14.53
CA GLN A 132 28.08 18.93 -14.34
C GLN A 132 28.83 19.31 -15.62
N LYS A 133 28.45 18.74 -16.77
CA LYS A 133 29.07 19.06 -18.06
C LYS A 133 28.94 20.54 -18.43
N GLU A 134 27.80 21.14 -18.11
CA GLU A 134 27.53 22.56 -18.38
C GLU A 134 28.29 23.51 -17.45
N GLN A 135 28.48 23.13 -16.18
CA GLN A 135 29.19 23.94 -15.17
C GLN A 135 30.71 23.71 -15.15
N MET A 136 31.25 22.80 -15.95
CA MET A 136 32.69 22.54 -15.98
C MET A 136 33.48 23.74 -16.52
N PRO A 137 34.51 24.23 -15.80
CA PRO A 137 35.34 25.32 -16.29
C PRO A 137 36.10 24.90 -17.56
N LYS A 138 36.19 25.84 -18.53
CA LYS A 138 36.86 25.61 -19.83
C LYS A 138 38.39 25.56 -19.71
N LYS A 139 38.96 26.28 -18.74
CA LYS A 139 40.41 26.26 -18.45
C LYS A 139 40.77 24.97 -17.69
N ILE A 140 41.83 24.31 -18.14
CA ILE A 140 42.28 23.02 -17.60
C ILE A 140 42.75 23.13 -16.13
N GLY A 141 43.38 24.24 -15.74
CA GLY A 141 43.85 24.46 -14.37
C GLY A 141 42.74 24.46 -13.33
N ASP A 142 41.57 25.01 -13.66
CA ASP A 142 40.46 25.18 -12.72
C ASP A 142 39.63 23.88 -12.56
N ARG A 143 39.80 22.92 -13.48
CA ARG A 143 39.04 21.64 -13.48
C ARG A 143 39.41 20.73 -12.31
N ILE A 144 40.67 20.74 -11.88
CA ILE A 144 41.15 19.87 -10.78
C ILE A 144 40.52 20.30 -9.46
N GLN A 145 40.46 21.61 -9.21
CA GLN A 145 39.88 22.16 -7.98
C GLN A 145 38.35 22.02 -7.98
N TRP A 146 37.70 22.33 -9.10
CA TRP A 146 36.26 22.14 -9.29
C TRP A 146 35.81 20.68 -9.09
N ALA A 147 36.58 19.70 -9.59
CA ALA A 147 36.28 18.28 -9.40
C ALA A 147 36.41 17.84 -7.93
N ARG A 148 37.32 18.46 -7.17
CA ARG A 148 37.54 18.18 -5.75
C ARG A 148 36.37 18.68 -4.90
N GLU A 149 35.95 19.92 -5.11
CA GLU A 149 34.83 20.55 -4.40
C GLU A 149 33.50 19.80 -4.65
N ARG A 150 33.22 19.42 -5.89
CA ARG A 150 32.01 18.64 -6.24
C ARG A 150 31.99 17.24 -5.62
N SER A 151 33.15 16.58 -5.53
CA SER A 151 33.26 15.27 -4.87
C SER A 151 32.96 15.38 -3.37
N GLU A 152 33.43 16.46 -2.74
CA GLU A 152 33.15 16.75 -1.32
C GLU A 152 31.66 17.06 -1.08
N GLU A 153 31.03 17.84 -1.95
CA GLU A 153 29.58 18.12 -1.90
C GLU A 153 28.75 16.85 -2.06
N HIS A 154 29.08 15.99 -3.04
CA HIS A 154 28.40 14.72 -3.26
C HIS A 154 28.53 13.79 -2.04
N ASN A 155 29.73 13.67 -1.47
CA ASN A 155 29.97 12.88 -0.26
C ASN A 155 29.25 13.44 0.98
N ALA A 156 29.16 14.76 1.12
CA ALA A 156 28.40 15.42 2.19
C ALA A 156 26.89 15.17 2.06
N GLN A 157 26.37 15.19 0.83
CA GLN A 157 24.97 14.89 0.55
C GLN A 157 24.62 13.43 0.83
N ILE A 158 25.50 12.48 0.44
CA ILE A 158 25.36 11.05 0.80
C ILE A 158 25.32 10.88 2.32
N LYS A 159 26.22 11.54 3.07
CA LYS A 159 26.23 11.48 4.53
C LYS A 159 24.92 12.00 5.12
N LYS A 160 24.43 13.17 4.69
CA LYS A 160 23.15 13.75 5.15
C LYS A 160 21.96 12.84 4.86
N ASN A 161 21.89 12.26 3.67
CA ASN A 161 20.82 11.33 3.31
C ASN A 161 20.87 10.08 4.19
N LYS A 162 22.05 9.51 4.43
CA LYS A 162 22.24 8.34 5.30
C LYS A 162 21.79 8.60 6.75
N THR A 163 22.02 9.78 7.31
CA THR A 163 21.49 10.16 8.63
C THR A 163 19.98 10.30 8.61
N LYS A 164 19.43 10.99 7.61
CA LYS A 164 17.98 11.21 7.46
C LYS A 164 17.17 9.91 7.36
N TYR A 165 17.67 8.90 6.65
CA TYR A 165 16.99 7.60 6.54
C TYR A 165 17.16 6.75 7.80
N ARG A 166 18.29 6.84 8.51
CA ARG A 166 18.52 6.14 9.78
C ARG A 166 17.64 6.68 10.93
N GLU A 167 17.29 7.95 10.90
CA GLU A 167 16.35 8.58 11.86
C GLU A 167 14.87 8.24 11.58
N MET A 168 14.53 7.76 10.39
CA MET A 168 13.18 7.33 10.04
C MET A 168 12.89 5.85 10.39
N GLU A 169 13.90 5.07 10.78
CA GLU A 169 13.77 3.67 11.22
C GLU A 169 13.58 3.50 12.74
N LEU A 170 13.56 4.59 13.51
CA LEU A 170 13.25 4.64 14.96
C LEU A 170 11.87 5.27 15.20
#